data_AF-A0A377C5F5-F1
#
_entry.id   AF-A0A377C5F5-F1
#
_cell.length_a   1.000
_cell.length_b   1.000
_cell.length_c   1.000
_cell.angle_alpha   90.00
_cell.angle_beta   90.00
_cell.angle_gamma   90.00
#
_symmetry.space_group_name_H-M   'P 1'
#
loop_
_entity.id
_entity.type
_entity.pdbx_description
1 polymer ?
#
loop_
_entity_poly.entity_id
_entity_poly.type
_entity_poly.pdbx_seq_one_letter_code
_entity_poly.pdbx_strand_id
1 'polypeptide(L)'
;MPLENDIIKDGRIVDAQQLAKTLLPWSRELPQRHHIMLAFPASRTLQRSFPRPSMSLGEREQTAWLSGTMARELDMDPDSLRFDYSEDSLSPAYNVTAAQSKSWQRYLLWQKGCVFM
;
A
#
# COMPACT_ATOMS: atom_id res chain seq x y z
N MET A 1 -7.95 -24.85 4.74
CA MET A 1 -7.82 -25.02 3.27
C MET A 1 -6.75 -24.09 2.73
N PRO A 2 -5.92 -24.52 1.77
CA PRO A 2 -4.94 -23.65 1.10
C PRO A 2 -5.61 -22.66 0.12
N LEU A 3 -4.91 -21.58 -0.22
CA LEU A 3 -5.33 -20.61 -1.24
C LEU A 3 -5.27 -21.25 -2.63
N GLU A 4 -6.30 -21.07 -3.47
CA GLU A 4 -6.27 -21.56 -4.86
C GLU A 4 -5.25 -20.75 -5.68
N ASN A 5 -4.48 -21.44 -6.53
CA ASN A 5 -3.33 -20.87 -7.25
C ASN A 5 -3.69 -19.74 -8.22
N ASP A 6 -4.94 -19.65 -8.68
CA ASP A 6 -5.36 -18.65 -9.66
C ASP A 6 -5.84 -17.32 -9.05
N ILE A 7 -5.95 -17.24 -7.72
CA ILE A 7 -6.42 -16.05 -7.02
C ILE A 7 -5.36 -14.93 -7.05
N ILE A 8 -4.08 -15.30 -7.01
CA ILE A 8 -2.95 -14.38 -7.04
C ILE A 8 -2.00 -14.78 -8.18
N LYS A 9 -1.84 -13.91 -9.18
CA LYS A 9 -0.91 -14.12 -10.31
C LYS A 9 0.11 -13.01 -10.38
N ASP A 10 1.39 -13.39 -10.44
CA ASP A 10 2.53 -12.49 -10.44
C ASP A 10 2.50 -11.46 -9.28
N GLY A 11 1.91 -11.82 -8.14
CA GLY A 11 1.74 -10.89 -7.01
C GLY A 11 0.63 -9.84 -7.20
N ARG A 12 -0.31 -10.06 -8.12
CA ARG A 12 -1.58 -9.32 -8.24
C ARG A 12 -2.73 -10.21 -7.82
N ILE A 13 -3.67 -9.63 -7.07
CA ILE A 13 -4.97 -10.25 -6.81
C ILE A 13 -5.79 -10.17 -8.10
N VAL A 14 -6.12 -11.33 -8.68
CA VAL A 14 -6.91 -11.44 -9.92
C VAL A 14 -8.40 -11.53 -9.60
N ASP A 15 -8.75 -12.23 -8.52
CA ASP A 15 -10.11 -12.34 -8.00
C ASP A 15 -10.16 -12.00 -6.51
N ALA A 16 -10.54 -10.75 -6.21
CA ALA A 16 -10.63 -10.26 -4.84
C ALA A 16 -11.78 -10.90 -4.05
N GLN A 17 -12.86 -11.30 -4.73
CA GLN A 17 -14.03 -11.88 -4.07
C GLN A 17 -13.73 -13.30 -3.63
N GLN A 18 -13.07 -14.08 -4.48
CA GLN A 18 -12.60 -15.42 -4.13
C GLN A 18 -11.55 -15.36 -3.02
N LEU A 19 -10.60 -14.42 -3.10
CA LEU A 19 -9.63 -14.19 -2.02
C LEU A 19 -10.31 -13.96 -0.67
N ALA A 20 -11.29 -13.05 -0.62
CA ALA A 20 -12.01 -12.75 0.61
C ALA A 20 -12.76 -13.98 1.16
N LYS A 21 -13.41 -14.78 0.28
CA LYS A 21 -14.07 -16.03 0.68
C LYS A 21 -13.09 -17.02 1.30
N THR A 22 -11.88 -17.11 0.77
CA THR A 22 -10.85 -18.03 1.30
C THR A 22 -10.26 -17.54 2.63
N LEU A 23 -10.07 -16.21 2.80
CA LEU A 23 -9.47 -15.64 4.01
C LEU A 23 -10.46 -15.53 5.19
N LEU A 24 -11.77 -15.45 4.92
CA LEU A 24 -12.78 -15.27 5.97
C LEU A 24 -12.82 -16.40 7.00
N PRO A 25 -12.72 -17.70 6.64
CA PRO A 25 -12.57 -18.76 7.63
C PRO A 25 -11.31 -18.60 8.47
N TRP A 26 -10.17 -18.25 7.85
CA TRP A 26 -8.91 -18.06 8.57
C TRP A 26 -8.99 -16.92 9.58
N SER A 27 -9.63 -15.79 9.23
CA SER A 27 -9.79 -14.68 10.16
C SER A 27 -10.63 -15.05 11.39
N ARG A 28 -11.55 -16.01 11.27
CA ARG A 28 -12.36 -16.53 12.38
C ARG A 28 -11.62 -17.51 13.28
N GLU A 29 -10.57 -18.16 12.77
CA GLU A 29 -9.70 -19.06 13.53
C GLU A 29 -8.60 -18.31 14.31
N LEU A 30 -8.37 -17.04 14.00
CA LEU A 30 -7.37 -16.23 14.70
C LEU A 30 -7.84 -15.85 16.12
N PRO A 31 -6.95 -15.88 17.13
CA PRO A 31 -7.28 -15.36 18.45
C PRO A 31 -7.61 -13.87 18.37
N GLN A 32 -8.45 -13.36 19.28
CA GLN A 32 -9.06 -12.01 19.24
C GLN A 32 -8.11 -10.81 19.04
N ARG A 33 -6.80 -10.98 19.22
CA ARG A 33 -5.77 -9.93 19.06
C ARG A 33 -4.80 -10.18 17.90
N HIS A 34 -5.11 -11.11 17.02
CA HIS A 34 -4.28 -11.43 15.86
C HIS A 34 -4.96 -10.95 14.59
N HIS A 35 -4.18 -10.31 13.72
CA HIS A 35 -4.64 -9.76 12.46
C HIS A 35 -3.86 -10.41 11.32
N ILE A 36 -4.51 -10.58 10.18
CA ILE A 36 -3.83 -10.97 8.94
C ILE A 36 -3.26 -9.70 8.32
N MET A 37 -1.93 -9.63 8.23
CA MET A 37 -1.25 -8.58 7.49
C MET A 37 -0.93 -9.07 6.08
N LEU A 38 -1.33 -8.29 5.08
CA LEU A 38 -0.98 -8.53 3.69
C LEU A 38 0.05 -7.49 3.26
N ALA A 39 1.14 -7.95 2.66
CA ALA A 39 2.17 -7.09 2.10
C ALA A 39 2.20 -7.21 0.58
N PHE A 40 2.50 -6.11 -0.10
CA PHE A 40 2.80 -6.16 -1.52
C PHE A 40 4.17 -6.82 -1.75
N PRO A 41 4.36 -7.57 -2.85
CA PRO A 41 5.66 -8.12 -3.20
C PRO A 41 6.69 -7.00 -3.41
N ALA A 42 7.94 -7.23 -2.99
CA ALA A 42 9.03 -6.26 -3.14
C ALA A 42 9.26 -5.80 -4.59
N SER A 43 9.00 -6.67 -5.57
CA SER A 43 9.10 -6.33 -6.99
C SER A 43 8.02 -5.35 -7.48
N ARG A 44 7.00 -5.09 -6.65
CA ARG A 44 5.87 -4.21 -6.94
C ARG A 44 5.79 -3.00 -6.01
N THR A 45 6.66 -2.94 -5.01
CA THR A 45 6.80 -1.78 -4.14
C THR A 45 8.06 -1.03 -4.47
N LEU A 46 7.95 0.29 -4.57
CA LEU A 46 9.11 1.16 -4.65
C LEU A 46 9.30 1.79 -3.27
N GLN A 47 10.48 1.59 -2.67
CA GLN A 47 10.87 2.24 -1.43
C GLN A 47 11.94 3.29 -1.71
N ARG A 48 11.72 4.52 -1.25
CA ARG A 48 12.65 5.65 -1.43
C ARG A 48 12.68 6.52 -0.18
N SER A 49 13.83 7.15 0.05
CA SER A 49 14.02 8.13 1.11
C SER A 49 14.04 9.53 0.48
N PHE A 50 13.25 10.45 1.03
CA PHE A 50 13.21 11.85 0.62
C PHE A 50 13.67 12.75 1.76
N PRO A 51 14.61 13.69 1.52
CA PRO A 51 15.05 14.62 2.56
C PRO A 51 13.88 15.48 3.02
N ARG A 52 13.77 15.70 4.34
CA ARG A 52 12.72 16.53 4.91
C ARG A 52 12.88 17.97 4.39
N PRO A 53 11.78 18.64 4.01
CA PRO A 53 11.84 20.07 3.71
C PRO A 53 12.34 20.85 4.93
N SER A 54 13.08 21.92 4.67
CA SER A 54 13.66 22.79 5.70
C SER A 54 12.62 23.51 6.57
N MET A 55 11.36 23.57 6.12
CA MET A 55 10.23 24.06 6.88
C MET A 55 9.36 22.90 7.39
N SER A 56 8.85 23.03 8.62
CA SER A 56 7.92 22.06 9.19
C SER A 56 6.58 22.13 8.47
N LEU A 57 6.19 21.01 7.85
CA LEU A 57 4.90 20.82 7.21
C LEU A 57 3.94 20.11 8.16
N GLY A 58 2.68 20.51 8.19
CA GLY A 58 1.61 19.73 8.80
C GLY A 58 1.34 18.45 8.00
N GLU A 59 0.68 17.45 8.61
CA GLU A 59 0.44 16.12 8.00
C GLU A 59 -0.18 16.18 6.58
N ARG A 60 -1.16 17.08 6.37
CA ARG A 60 -1.79 17.28 5.06
C ARG A 60 -0.80 17.79 4.01
N GLU A 61 0.06 18.72 4.41
CA GLU A 61 1.05 19.35 3.54
C GLU A 61 2.21 18.37 3.25
N GLN A 62 2.61 17.57 4.23
CA GLN A 62 3.55 16.46 4.04
C GLN A 62 3.04 15.48 3.00
N THR A 63 1.78 15.05 3.13
CA THR A 63 1.15 14.13 2.17
C THR A 63 1.11 14.73 0.76
N ALA A 64 0.69 15.99 0.62
CA ALA A 64 0.67 16.67 -0.67
C ALA A 64 2.06 16.81 -1.29
N TRP A 65 3.05 17.18 -0.48
CA TRP A 65 4.45 17.34 -0.91
C TRP A 65 5.07 16.00 -1.34
N LEU A 66 4.88 14.94 -0.56
CA LEU A 66 5.37 13.59 -0.88
C LEU A 66 4.70 13.04 -2.14
N SER A 67 3.39 13.25 -2.28
CA SER A 67 2.65 12.85 -3.48
C SER A 67 3.22 13.51 -4.73
N GLY A 68 3.37 14.84 -4.74
CA GLY A 68 3.92 15.56 -5.89
C GLY A 68 5.37 15.19 -6.20
N THR A 69 6.21 15.04 -5.17
CA THR A 69 7.62 14.66 -5.33
C THR A 69 7.74 13.26 -5.93
N MET A 70 6.97 12.30 -5.43
CA MET A 70 7.06 10.92 -5.89
C MET A 70 6.39 10.69 -7.24
N ALA A 71 5.28 11.38 -7.53
CA ALA A 71 4.65 11.38 -8.84
C ALA A 71 5.61 11.85 -9.94
N ARG A 72 6.40 12.91 -9.65
CA ARG A 72 7.44 13.41 -10.56
C ARG A 72 8.55 12.39 -10.80
N GLU A 73 9.05 11.74 -9.75
CA GLU A 73 10.10 10.70 -9.86
C GLU A 73 9.64 9.47 -10.65
N LEU A 74 8.35 9.12 -10.54
CA LEU A 74 7.77 7.95 -11.19
C LEU A 74 7.24 8.23 -12.60
N ASP A 75 7.26 9.49 -13.06
CA ASP A 75 6.59 9.94 -14.29
C ASP A 75 5.11 9.47 -14.33
N MET A 76 4.39 9.76 -13.23
CA MET A 76 3.02 9.31 -13.00
C MET A 76 2.14 10.45 -12.51
N ASP A 77 0.82 10.27 -12.69
CA ASP A 77 -0.19 11.15 -12.12
C ASP A 77 -0.26 10.99 -10.57
N PRO A 78 -0.25 12.09 -9.79
CA PRO A 78 -0.25 12.04 -8.33
C PRO A 78 -1.54 11.48 -7.73
N ASP A 79 -2.69 11.64 -8.38
CA ASP A 79 -3.96 11.06 -7.90
C ASP A 79 -4.00 9.54 -8.08
N SER A 80 -3.20 9.04 -9.03
CA SER A 80 -2.95 7.62 -9.29
C SER A 80 -1.88 7.02 -8.37
N LEU A 81 -1.26 7.82 -7.50
CA LEU A 81 -0.26 7.37 -6.54
C LEU A 81 -0.96 6.81 -5.29
N ARG A 82 -0.50 5.65 -4.83
CA ARG A 82 -0.84 5.11 -3.51
C ARG A 82 0.47 4.80 -2.80
N PHE A 83 0.64 5.43 -1.64
CA PHE A 83 1.87 5.34 -0.87
C PHE A 83 1.59 5.45 0.61
N ASP A 84 2.52 4.90 1.37
CA ASP A 84 2.64 5.08 2.80
C ASP A 84 4.00 5.71 3.09
N TYR A 85 4.13 6.42 4.21
CA TYR A 85 5.39 7.03 4.61
C TYR A 85 5.63 7.00 6.12
N SER A 86 6.89 6.90 6.51
CA SER A 86 7.34 7.02 7.89
C SER A 86 8.50 8.01 8.00
N GLU A 87 8.62 8.65 9.16
CA GLU A 87 9.82 9.45 9.47
C GLU A 87 10.99 8.51 9.77
N ASP A 88 12.15 8.80 9.19
CA ASP A 88 13.40 8.14 9.56
C ASP A 88 13.84 8.65 10.94
N SER A 89 14.11 7.73 11.86
CA SER A 89 14.58 8.05 13.21
C SER A 89 16.06 8.42 13.26
N LEU A 90 16.82 8.10 12.21
CA LEU A 90 18.27 8.29 12.14
C LEU A 90 18.68 9.47 11.24
N SER A 91 17.79 9.92 10.36
CA SER A 91 18.05 11.03 9.44
C SER A 91 16.81 11.91 9.27
N PRO A 92 16.95 13.21 8.96
CA PRO A 92 15.80 14.08 8.70
C PRO A 92 15.22 13.77 7.31
N ALA A 93 14.60 12.60 7.16
CA ALA A 93 14.07 12.09 5.91
C ALA A 93 12.74 11.36 6.11
N TYR A 94 11.96 11.26 5.03
CA TYR A 94 10.78 10.42 4.95
C TYR A 94 11.10 9.16 4.16
N ASN A 95 10.84 8.00 4.76
CA ASN A 95 10.87 6.72 4.09
C ASN A 95 9.49 6.46 3.49
N VAL A 96 9.42 6.45 2.16
CA VAL A 96 8.17 6.33 1.41
C VAL A 96 8.12 4.98 0.72
N THR A 97 7.00 4.29 0.87
CA THR A 97 6.70 3.03 0.17
C THR A 97 5.53 3.25 -0.78
N ALA A 98 5.80 3.21 -2.09
CA ALA A 98 4.81 3.27 -3.16
C ALA A 98 4.46 1.86 -3.64
N ALA A 99 3.22 1.62 -4.06
CA ALA A 99 2.89 0.46 -4.90
C ALA A 99 2.83 0.91 -6.37
N GLN A 100 3.69 0.34 -7.23
CA GLN A 100 3.70 0.67 -8.66
C GLN A 100 2.49 0.03 -9.34
N SER A 101 1.53 0.85 -9.77
CA SER A 101 0.34 0.36 -10.46
C SER A 101 0.05 1.22 -11.68
N LYS A 102 0.59 0.78 -12.81
CA LYS A 102 0.16 1.21 -14.13
C LYS A 102 -1.23 0.63 -14.51
N SER A 103 -2.02 0.11 -13.55
CA SER A 103 -3.28 -0.60 -13.80
C SER A 103 -4.28 -0.47 -12.63
N TRP A 104 -4.71 0.75 -12.30
CA TRP A 104 -5.59 1.02 -11.14
C TRP A 104 -7.10 0.81 -11.34
N GLN A 105 -7.58 0.44 -12.54
CA GLN A 105 -9.02 0.31 -12.79
C GLN A 105 -9.73 -0.85 -12.05
N ARG A 106 -9.02 -1.61 -11.19
CA ARG A 106 -9.59 -2.80 -10.50
C ARG A 106 -9.55 -2.76 -8.96
N TYR A 107 -8.86 -1.79 -8.34
CA TYR A 107 -8.61 -1.79 -6.88
C TYR A 107 -9.48 -0.81 -6.07
N LEU A 108 -10.28 0.05 -6.73
CA LEU A 108 -11.23 0.94 -6.05
C LEU A 108 -12.32 0.20 -5.25
N LEU A 109 -12.46 -1.12 -5.47
CA LEU A 109 -13.33 -2.00 -4.68
C LEU A 109 -12.73 -2.42 -3.33
N TRP A 110 -11.42 -2.29 -3.12
CA TRP A 110 -10.79 -2.70 -1.85
C TRP A 110 -10.57 -1.53 -0.88
N GLN A 111 -10.34 -0.32 -1.39
CA GLN A 111 -10.07 0.86 -0.56
C GLN A 111 -11.30 1.37 0.21
N LYS A 112 -12.52 0.98 -0.21
CA LYS A 112 -13.78 1.30 0.50
C LYS A 112 -14.17 0.25 1.56
N GLY A 113 -13.44 -0.87 1.69
CA GLY A 113 -13.88 -2.02 2.49
C GLY A 113 -12.81 -2.74 3.31
N CYS A 114 -11.57 -2.27 3.34
CA CYS A 114 -10.50 -2.87 4.13
C CYS A 114 -9.83 -1.84 5.04
N VAL A 115 -10.62 -1.29 5.95
CA VAL A 115 -10.15 -1.08 7.32
C VAL A 115 -10.51 -2.35 8.07
N PHE A 116 -9.60 -3.32 8.11
CA PHE A 116 -9.67 -4.36 9.14
C PHE A 116 -9.18 -3.71 10.44
N MET A 117 -10.09 -3.02 11.12
CA MET A 117 -10.10 -3.06 12.58
C MET A 117 -10.68 -4.40 13.01
#